data_AF-A0A814CTA4-F1
#
_entry.id   AF-A0A814CTA4-F1
#
_cell.length_a   1.000
_cell.length_b   1.000
_cell.length_c   1.000
_cell.angle_alpha   90.00
_cell.angle_beta   90.00
_cell.angle_gamma   90.00
#
_symmetry.space_group_name_H-M   'P 1'
#
loop_
_entity.id
_entity.type
_entity.pdbx_description
1 polymer ?
#
loop_
_entity_poly.entity_id
_entity_poly.type
_entity_poly.pdbx_seq_one_letter_code
_entity_poly.pdbx_strand_id
1 'polypeptide(L)'
;MAHSNNFSSTQTLQSNTNNTSTNRTLSIHVGNLSYNTVENDLEALFNEKCGSVKRVRIIYDNNTQQSRGFGFVYFNTIDAFNTALELHQCSLNGRILRISPAESKNSSSSTTTPNINTSNDVVTTAAVPPITNRLKTQVVHCKKSNYDVYIGRPSDWGNPFVIGKDGDRSDVIRKYRNWIMRQPDLLSRAKIELRGRRIACWCKPEACHGDVLAEIADAD
;
A
#
# COMPACT_ATOMS: atom_id res chain seq x y z
N MET A 1 -4.35 -32.69 -54.23
CA MET A 1 -4.55 -31.66 -53.18
C MET A 1 -3.44 -31.85 -52.17
N ALA A 2 -2.44 -30.99 -52.21
CA ALA A 2 -1.19 -31.11 -51.48
C ALA A 2 -0.92 -29.77 -50.78
N HIS A 3 -0.40 -29.85 -49.54
CA HIS A 3 0.34 -28.81 -48.80
C HIS A 3 -0.49 -27.55 -48.42
N SER A 4 -0.37 -26.87 -47.28
CA SER A 4 0.42 -26.96 -46.04
C SER A 4 -0.08 -25.82 -45.11
N ASN A 5 0.47 -25.78 -43.88
CA ASN A 5 0.59 -24.64 -42.95
C ASN A 5 -0.33 -24.75 -41.71
N ASN A 6 0.08 -25.23 -40.52
CA ASN A 6 1.25 -24.97 -39.65
C ASN A 6 1.13 -23.69 -38.80
N PHE A 7 0.87 -23.84 -37.49
CA PHE A 7 1.55 -23.20 -36.34
C PHE A 7 0.78 -23.61 -35.05
N SER A 8 1.30 -24.41 -34.12
CA SER A 8 2.42 -24.24 -33.17
C SER A 8 1.99 -23.61 -31.83
N SER A 9 2.16 -24.41 -30.77
CA SER A 9 2.56 -24.03 -29.39
C SER A 9 1.58 -23.17 -28.56
N THR A 10 1.14 -23.57 -27.36
CA THR A 10 2.01 -23.69 -26.18
C THR A 10 1.21 -24.26 -24.99
N GLN A 11 1.77 -25.31 -24.42
CA GLN A 11 2.02 -25.54 -22.99
C GLN A 11 1.06 -24.92 -21.95
N THR A 12 0.20 -25.82 -21.45
CA THR A 12 -0.42 -25.83 -20.12
C THR A 12 0.63 -25.58 -19.02
N LEU A 13 0.44 -24.52 -18.23
CA LEU A 13 1.04 -24.41 -16.90
C LEU A 13 -0.07 -24.22 -15.87
N GLN A 14 -0.27 -25.30 -15.11
CA GLN A 14 -1.12 -25.40 -13.95
C GLN A 14 -0.67 -24.39 -12.90
N SER A 15 -1.53 -23.42 -12.58
CA SER A 15 -1.31 -22.53 -11.43
C SER A 15 -1.77 -23.24 -10.16
N ASN A 16 -0.78 -23.66 -9.39
CA ASN A 16 -0.90 -24.39 -8.13
C ASN A 16 -1.62 -23.52 -7.08
N THR A 17 -2.76 -24.01 -6.61
CA THR A 17 -3.65 -23.38 -5.64
C THR A 17 -3.11 -23.55 -4.22
N ASN A 18 -2.28 -22.62 -3.74
CA ASN A 18 -1.94 -22.56 -2.32
C ASN A 18 -2.95 -21.71 -1.55
N ASN A 19 -3.88 -22.43 -0.94
CA ASN A 19 -4.90 -22.02 0.02
C ASN A 19 -4.27 -21.31 1.24
N THR A 20 -4.32 -19.98 1.26
CA THR A 20 -4.31 -19.21 2.52
C THR A 20 -5.73 -18.77 2.82
N SER A 21 -6.39 -19.49 3.73
CA SER A 21 -7.62 -19.06 4.40
C SER A 21 -7.36 -17.82 5.27
N THR A 22 -7.25 -16.67 4.63
CA THR A 22 -7.59 -15.39 5.27
C THR A 22 -9.04 -15.12 4.90
N ASN A 23 -9.88 -14.81 5.88
CA ASN A 23 -11.26 -14.37 5.67
C ASN A 23 -11.22 -13.04 4.88
N ARG A 24 -11.02 -13.12 3.55
CA ARG A 24 -10.92 -11.98 2.65
C ARG A 24 -12.33 -11.50 2.40
N THR A 25 -12.66 -10.35 2.98
CA THR A 25 -13.82 -9.61 2.51
C THR A 25 -13.52 -9.22 1.06
N LEU A 26 -14.45 -9.52 0.14
CA LEU A 26 -14.37 -9.11 -1.27
C LEU A 26 -14.57 -7.60 -1.37
N SER A 27 -13.61 -6.85 -0.85
CA SER A 27 -13.72 -5.43 -0.64
C SER A 27 -12.38 -4.75 -0.83
N ILE A 28 -12.40 -3.61 -1.50
CA ILE A 28 -11.24 -2.78 -1.73
C ILE A 28 -11.33 -1.50 -0.91
N HIS A 29 -10.18 -0.96 -0.57
CA HIS A 29 -10.01 0.41 -0.13
C HIS A 29 -9.71 1.29 -1.35
N VAL A 30 -10.45 2.39 -1.49
CA VAL A 30 -10.30 3.39 -2.56
C VAL A 30 -9.93 4.73 -1.92
N GLY A 31 -8.67 5.13 -2.10
CA GLY A 31 -8.12 6.37 -1.56
C GLY A 31 -7.88 7.44 -2.62
N ASN A 32 -7.54 8.64 -2.13
CA ASN A 32 -7.31 9.84 -2.94
C ASN A 32 -8.54 10.33 -3.73
N LEU A 33 -9.74 10.05 -3.21
CA LEU A 33 -10.99 10.56 -3.74
C LEU A 33 -11.04 12.09 -3.62
N SER A 34 -11.82 12.73 -4.50
CA SER A 34 -12.15 14.13 -4.31
C SER A 34 -13.04 14.25 -3.08
N TYR A 35 -12.94 15.35 -2.33
CA TYR A 35 -13.85 15.58 -1.21
C TYR A 35 -15.31 15.75 -1.65
N ASN A 36 -15.52 16.05 -2.93
CA ASN A 36 -16.83 16.14 -3.56
C ASN A 36 -17.28 14.83 -4.21
N THR A 37 -16.44 13.79 -4.22
CA THR A 37 -16.83 12.46 -4.74
C THR A 37 -17.86 11.85 -3.78
N VAL A 38 -18.97 11.38 -4.34
CA VAL A 38 -20.05 10.70 -3.59
C VAL A 38 -20.10 9.21 -3.96
N GLU A 39 -20.85 8.43 -3.18
CA GLU A 39 -20.98 6.98 -3.39
C GLU A 39 -21.43 6.64 -4.81
N ASN A 40 -22.37 7.40 -5.38
CA ASN A 40 -22.89 7.18 -6.73
C ASN A 40 -21.80 7.27 -7.82
N ASP A 41 -20.79 8.14 -7.65
CA ASP A 41 -19.68 8.27 -8.60
C ASP A 41 -18.82 7.00 -8.62
N LEU A 42 -18.56 6.42 -7.44
CA LEU A 42 -17.82 5.18 -7.30
C LEU A 42 -18.63 3.98 -7.77
N GLU A 43 -19.92 3.93 -7.43
CA GLU A 43 -20.81 2.89 -7.94
C GLU A 43 -20.85 2.88 -9.46
N ALA A 44 -21.00 4.04 -10.11
CA ALA A 44 -20.97 4.15 -11.56
C ALA A 44 -19.64 3.65 -12.15
N LEU A 45 -18.50 4.10 -11.60
CA LEU A 45 -17.16 3.71 -12.07
C LEU A 45 -16.95 2.19 -11.98
N PHE A 46 -17.24 1.59 -10.82
CA PHE A 46 -17.00 0.16 -10.61
C PHE A 46 -18.06 -0.71 -11.29
N ASN A 47 -19.31 -0.24 -11.43
CA ASN A 47 -20.32 -0.94 -12.22
C ASN A 47 -19.95 -0.99 -13.71
N GLU A 48 -19.40 0.10 -14.26
CA GLU A 48 -18.96 0.15 -15.66
C GLU A 48 -17.77 -0.79 -15.93
N LYS A 49 -16.81 -0.87 -15.00
CA LYS A 49 -15.56 -1.61 -15.22
C LYS A 49 -15.57 -3.05 -14.70
N CYS A 50 -16.23 -3.31 -13.59
CA CYS A 50 -16.15 -4.57 -12.85
C CYS A 50 -17.50 -5.29 -12.76
N GLY A 51 -18.60 -4.63 -13.14
CA GLY A 51 -19.96 -5.11 -12.94
C GLY A 51 -20.53 -4.78 -11.56
N SER A 52 -21.68 -5.38 -11.24
CA SER A 52 -22.49 -5.00 -10.07
C SER A 52 -21.71 -5.05 -8.74
N VAL A 53 -21.57 -3.88 -8.11
CA VAL A 53 -21.03 -3.75 -6.74
C VAL A 53 -22.10 -4.03 -5.69
N LYS A 54 -21.69 -4.58 -4.55
CA LYS A 54 -22.57 -4.90 -3.41
C LYS A 54 -22.95 -3.65 -2.61
N ARG A 55 -21.96 -2.81 -2.36
CA ARG A 55 -22.07 -1.61 -1.52
C ARG A 55 -20.85 -0.72 -1.71
N VAL A 56 -21.06 0.59 -1.66
CA VAL A 56 -20.00 1.58 -1.49
C VAL A 56 -20.17 2.31 -0.15
N ARG A 57 -19.05 2.68 0.48
CA ARG A 57 -19.03 3.48 1.71
C ARG A 57 -17.91 4.50 1.65
N ILE A 58 -18.24 5.79 1.61
CA ILE A 58 -17.24 6.86 1.80
C ILE A 58 -17.11 7.14 3.30
N ILE A 59 -15.88 7.44 3.75
CA ILE A 59 -15.64 7.80 5.14
C ILE A 59 -15.65 9.32 5.25
N TYR A 60 -16.56 9.83 6.08
CA TYR A 60 -16.69 11.24 6.40
C TYR A 60 -16.12 11.52 7.81
N ASP A 61 -15.68 12.75 8.04
CA ASP A 61 -15.35 13.26 9.36
C ASP A 61 -16.65 13.53 10.13
N ASN A 62 -16.81 12.93 11.31
CA ASN A 62 -18.06 13.02 12.07
C ASN A 62 -18.38 14.44 12.55
N ASN A 63 -17.37 15.30 12.71
CA ASN A 63 -17.56 16.66 13.22
C ASN A 63 -17.90 17.63 12.09
N THR A 64 -17.18 17.54 10.96
CA THR A 64 -17.31 18.51 9.85
C THR A 64 -18.23 18.01 8.74
N GLN A 65 -18.66 16.75 8.77
CA GLN A 65 -19.38 16.06 7.69
C GLN A 65 -18.63 16.09 6.34
N GLN A 66 -17.33 16.36 6.36
CA GLN A 66 -16.50 16.40 5.17
C GLN A 66 -15.95 15.02 4.83
N SER A 67 -15.92 14.66 3.55
CA SER A 67 -15.28 13.41 3.10
C SER A 67 -13.80 13.41 3.50
N ARG A 68 -13.31 12.28 4.01
CA ARG A 68 -11.88 12.07 4.31
C ARG A 68 -11.06 11.71 3.07
N GLY A 69 -11.68 11.72 1.89
CA GLY A 69 -11.01 11.44 0.62
C GLY A 69 -10.69 9.96 0.41
N PHE A 70 -11.40 9.07 1.11
CA PHE A 70 -11.30 7.62 0.90
C PHE A 70 -12.60 6.90 1.25
N GLY A 71 -12.75 5.69 0.72
CA GLY A 71 -13.90 4.83 0.93
C GLY A 71 -13.59 3.36 0.72
N PHE A 72 -14.62 2.54 0.84
CA PHE A 72 -14.58 1.10 0.65
C PHE A 72 -15.65 0.68 -0.35
N VAL A 73 -15.30 -0.26 -1.23
CA VAL A 73 -16.23 -0.86 -2.19
C VAL A 73 -16.26 -2.35 -1.94
N TYR A 74 -17.46 -2.90 -1.83
CA TYR A 74 -17.73 -4.31 -1.58
C TYR A 74 -18.28 -4.93 -2.86
N PHE A 75 -17.80 -6.11 -3.22
CA PHE A 75 -18.17 -6.82 -4.43
C PHE A 75 -18.96 -8.08 -4.11
N ASN A 76 -19.78 -8.51 -5.07
CA ASN A 76 -20.52 -9.76 -5.00
C ASN A 76 -19.68 -10.95 -5.47
N THR A 77 -18.71 -10.72 -6.37
CA THR A 77 -17.89 -11.76 -6.99
C THR A 77 -16.40 -11.47 -6.83
N ILE A 78 -15.60 -12.53 -6.87
CA ILE A 78 -14.14 -12.42 -6.83
C ILE A 78 -13.57 -11.82 -8.12
N ASP A 79 -14.22 -12.06 -9.27
CA ASP A 79 -13.81 -11.50 -10.56
C ASP A 79 -13.93 -9.97 -10.53
N ALA A 80 -15.06 -9.44 -10.08
CA ALA A 80 -15.25 -8.00 -9.94
C ALA A 80 -14.23 -7.37 -8.98
N PHE A 81 -13.91 -8.06 -7.88
CA PHE A 81 -12.86 -7.64 -6.95
C PHE A 81 -11.48 -7.60 -7.61
N ASN A 82 -11.09 -8.62 -8.36
CA ASN A 82 -9.80 -8.68 -9.05
C ASN A 82 -9.69 -7.59 -10.13
N THR A 83 -10.71 -7.43 -10.97
CA THR A 83 -10.77 -6.35 -11.96
C THR A 83 -10.68 -4.98 -11.30
N ALA A 84 -11.32 -4.79 -10.15
CA ALA A 84 -11.26 -3.52 -9.45
C ALA A 84 -9.85 -3.19 -8.92
N LEU A 85 -9.05 -4.21 -8.54
CA LEU A 85 -7.66 -4.02 -8.16
C LEU A 85 -6.79 -3.57 -9.34
N GLU A 86 -7.12 -4.01 -10.56
CA GLU A 86 -6.43 -3.59 -11.79
C GLU A 86 -6.68 -2.11 -12.13
N LEU A 87 -7.76 -1.51 -11.61
CA LEU A 87 -8.07 -0.08 -11.77
C LEU A 87 -7.22 0.83 -10.88
N HIS A 88 -6.24 0.29 -10.15
CA HIS A 88 -5.30 1.10 -9.39
C HIS A 88 -4.65 2.18 -10.29
N GLN A 89 -4.67 3.44 -9.84
CA GLN A 89 -4.23 4.62 -10.59
C GLN A 89 -5.15 5.10 -11.74
N CYS A 90 -6.41 4.65 -11.81
CA CYS A 90 -7.38 5.29 -12.70
C CYS A 90 -7.70 6.73 -12.26
N SER A 91 -8.20 7.56 -13.18
CA SER A 91 -8.61 8.93 -12.88
C SER A 91 -10.12 9.02 -12.63
N LEU A 92 -10.50 9.70 -11.54
CA LEU A 92 -11.89 10.08 -11.23
C LEU A 92 -11.90 11.51 -10.70
N ASN A 93 -12.77 12.36 -11.27
CA ASN A 93 -12.92 13.77 -10.89
C ASN A 93 -11.57 14.53 -10.87
N GLY A 94 -10.69 14.24 -11.83
CA GLY A 94 -9.35 14.85 -11.94
C GLY A 94 -8.32 14.34 -10.92
N ARG A 95 -8.61 13.28 -10.17
CA ARG A 95 -7.70 12.67 -9.18
C ARG A 95 -7.38 11.22 -9.53
N ILE A 96 -6.15 10.81 -9.22
CA ILE A 96 -5.67 9.44 -9.43
C ILE A 96 -6.05 8.59 -8.23
N LEU A 97 -6.91 7.59 -8.41
CA LEU A 97 -7.39 6.73 -7.33
C LEU A 97 -6.31 5.76 -6.85
N ARG A 98 -6.25 5.56 -5.53
CA ARG A 98 -5.40 4.54 -4.91
C ARG A 98 -6.25 3.36 -4.47
N ILE A 99 -6.21 2.28 -5.23
CA ILE A 99 -6.98 1.06 -4.93
C ILE A 99 -6.08 0.01 -4.28
N SER A 100 -6.52 -0.60 -3.19
CA SER A 100 -5.85 -1.72 -2.54
C SER A 100 -6.88 -2.70 -1.96
N PRO A 101 -6.53 -3.97 -1.70
CA PRO A 101 -7.38 -4.83 -0.90
C PRO A 101 -7.71 -4.15 0.43
N ALA A 102 -8.97 -4.22 0.88
CA ALA A 102 -9.32 -3.70 2.18
C ALA A 102 -8.81 -4.66 3.26
N GLU A 103 -8.23 -4.10 4.32
CA GLU A 103 -7.87 -4.88 5.51
C GLU A 103 -9.15 -5.35 6.21
N SER A 104 -9.24 -6.65 6.48
CA SER A 104 -10.28 -7.18 7.34
C SER A 104 -9.98 -6.77 8.78
N LYS A 105 -10.60 -5.69 9.25
CA LYS A 105 -10.73 -5.48 10.69
C LYS A 105 -11.70 -6.55 11.19
N ASN A 106 -11.18 -7.55 11.89
CA ASN A 106 -12.01 -8.47 12.68
C ASN A 106 -12.86 -7.61 13.63
N SER A 107 -14.15 -7.46 13.29
CA SER A 107 -15.15 -6.82 14.13
C SER A 107 -15.27 -7.62 15.43
N SER A 108 -14.52 -7.22 16.45
CA SER A 108 -14.65 -7.74 17.82
C SER A 108 -14.94 -6.58 18.75
N SER A 109 -16.20 -6.15 18.74
CA SER A 109 -16.79 -5.44 19.87
C SER A 109 -17.51 -6.47 20.76
N SER A 110 -16.79 -7.07 21.70
CA SER A 110 -17.35 -7.55 22.98
C SER A 110 -16.25 -7.73 24.03
N THR A 111 -16.44 -7.04 25.14
CA THR A 111 -15.75 -6.99 26.43
C THR A 111 -15.30 -8.35 27.01
N THR A 112 -14.05 -8.39 27.53
CA THR A 112 -13.62 -8.86 28.88
C THR A 112 -12.22 -9.50 28.82
N THR A 113 -11.27 -8.92 29.56
CA THR A 113 -9.91 -9.44 29.90
C THR A 113 -9.98 -10.59 30.91
N PRO A 114 -8.86 -11.21 31.35
CA PRO A 114 -7.65 -11.66 30.65
C PRO A 114 -7.38 -13.16 30.92
N ASN A 115 -6.53 -13.84 30.13
CA ASN A 115 -5.68 -14.88 30.73
C ASN A 115 -4.37 -15.10 29.96
N ILE A 116 -3.28 -14.96 30.71
CA ILE A 116 -1.92 -15.33 30.38
C ILE A 116 -1.86 -16.86 30.33
N ASN A 117 -1.13 -17.44 29.37
CA ASN A 117 -0.32 -18.62 29.64
C ASN A 117 0.78 -18.82 28.59
N THR A 118 1.99 -18.57 29.10
CA THR A 118 3.30 -19.07 28.71
C THR A 118 3.30 -20.50 28.18
N SER A 119 4.07 -20.74 27.12
CA SER A 119 5.08 -21.82 26.92
C SER A 119 5.47 -21.81 25.43
N ASN A 120 6.67 -21.36 25.08
CA ASN A 120 7.86 -22.20 24.88
C ASN A 120 7.61 -23.38 23.95
N ASP A 121 7.97 -23.21 22.68
CA ASP A 121 8.56 -24.28 21.88
C ASP A 121 9.60 -23.68 20.91
N VAL A 122 10.86 -23.97 21.25
CA VAL A 122 12.05 -23.89 20.40
C VAL A 122 12.16 -25.22 19.67
N VAL A 123 12.57 -25.20 18.40
CA VAL A 123 13.25 -26.25 17.58
C VAL A 123 12.76 -26.13 16.12
N THR A 124 13.54 -26.17 15.04
CA THR A 124 14.99 -26.27 14.79
C THR A 124 15.21 -26.05 13.29
N THR A 125 16.34 -25.42 12.96
CA THR A 125 17.10 -25.35 11.70
C THR A 125 16.50 -25.86 10.37
N ALA A 126 16.42 -24.94 9.41
CA ALA A 126 16.86 -25.20 8.04
C ALA A 126 17.69 -23.98 7.58
N ALA A 127 18.86 -24.24 6.99
CA ALA A 127 19.83 -23.24 6.57
C ALA A 127 19.17 -22.18 5.68
N VAL A 128 19.17 -20.92 6.13
CA VAL A 128 18.84 -19.77 5.29
C VAL A 128 19.98 -19.62 4.27
N PRO A 129 19.73 -19.79 2.96
CA PRO A 129 20.74 -19.49 1.97
C PRO A 129 21.13 -18.01 2.11
N PRO A 130 22.42 -17.65 1.95
CA PRO A 130 22.82 -16.26 2.04
C PRO A 130 22.07 -15.48 0.95
N ILE A 131 21.23 -14.53 1.36
CA ILE A 131 20.44 -13.70 0.44
C ILE A 131 21.42 -12.67 -0.14
N THR A 132 22.24 -13.08 -1.09
CA THR A 132 23.33 -12.30 -1.70
C THR A 132 22.84 -11.23 -2.67
N ASN A 133 21.54 -10.93 -2.71
CA ASN A 133 21.02 -9.79 -3.43
C ASN A 133 19.92 -9.08 -2.63
N ARG A 134 20.31 -8.45 -1.51
CA ARG A 134 19.48 -7.39 -0.90
C ARG A 134 19.51 -6.21 -1.87
N LEU A 135 18.50 -6.12 -2.74
CA LEU A 135 18.28 -4.91 -3.53
C LEU A 135 18.25 -3.74 -2.54
N LYS A 136 19.04 -2.69 -2.80
CA LYS A 136 19.05 -1.49 -1.95
C LYS A 136 17.72 -0.76 -2.06
N THR A 137 17.29 -0.15 -0.97
CA THR A 137 16.14 0.74 -0.97
C THR A 137 16.42 1.94 -1.88
N GLN A 138 15.52 2.22 -2.82
CA GLN A 138 15.70 3.29 -3.82
C GLN A 138 14.70 4.41 -3.59
N VAL A 139 15.17 5.65 -3.57
CA VAL A 139 14.31 6.82 -3.44
C VAL A 139 14.07 7.44 -4.81
N VAL A 140 12.81 7.48 -5.25
CA VAL A 140 12.42 7.94 -6.59
C VAL A 140 11.44 9.12 -6.53
N HIS A 141 11.31 9.85 -7.64
CA HIS A 141 10.32 10.92 -7.74
C HIS A 141 8.93 10.35 -8.03
N CYS A 142 7.94 10.70 -7.21
CA CYS A 142 6.61 10.09 -7.21
C CYS A 142 5.81 10.25 -8.51
N LYS A 143 6.10 11.24 -9.36
CA LYS A 143 5.45 11.41 -10.67
C LYS A 143 6.30 10.98 -11.88
N LYS A 144 7.59 10.71 -11.68
CA LYS A 144 8.54 10.44 -12.78
C LYS A 144 8.96 8.98 -12.86
N SER A 145 8.65 8.20 -11.82
CA SER A 145 9.10 6.82 -11.71
C SER A 145 8.04 6.01 -10.99
N ASN A 146 7.99 4.71 -11.33
CA ASN A 146 7.15 3.77 -10.61
C ASN A 146 7.76 3.52 -9.20
N TYR A 147 6.90 3.30 -8.22
CA TYR A 147 7.30 3.14 -6.82
C TYR A 147 6.38 2.18 -6.10
N ASP A 148 6.83 1.67 -4.95
CA ASP A 148 6.14 0.65 -4.17
C ASP A 148 5.54 1.26 -2.89
N VAL A 149 6.21 2.26 -2.31
CA VAL A 149 5.73 2.97 -1.10
C VAL A 149 5.85 4.48 -1.29
N TYR A 150 4.76 5.22 -1.13
CA TYR A 150 4.82 6.69 -1.06
C TYR A 150 5.17 7.14 0.36
N ILE A 151 6.19 7.99 0.48
CA ILE A 151 6.73 8.45 1.77
C ILE A 151 6.52 9.96 2.01
N GLY A 152 5.83 10.66 1.12
CA GLY A 152 5.48 12.07 1.31
C GLY A 152 4.33 12.27 2.29
N ARG A 153 3.93 13.52 2.53
CA ARG A 153 2.74 13.82 3.36
C ARG A 153 1.45 13.46 2.60
N PRO A 154 0.40 12.93 3.26
CA PRO A 154 0.27 12.62 4.70
C PRO A 154 0.53 11.12 5.05
N SER A 155 1.69 10.56 4.69
CA SER A 155 2.05 9.19 5.11
C SER A 155 2.71 9.15 6.49
N ASP A 156 2.74 7.96 7.12
CA ASP A 156 3.51 7.65 8.33
C ASP A 156 4.99 8.01 8.21
N TRP A 157 5.51 8.00 6.99
CA TRP A 157 6.91 8.28 6.65
C TRP A 157 7.17 9.75 6.33
N GLY A 158 6.13 10.59 6.32
CA GLY A 158 6.23 11.99 5.94
C GLY A 158 7.10 12.79 6.89
N ASN A 159 7.96 13.66 6.35
CA ASN A 159 8.71 14.60 7.17
C ASN A 159 7.76 15.63 7.83
N PRO A 160 7.66 15.75 9.17
CA PRO A 160 6.80 16.74 9.83
C PRO A 160 7.35 18.18 9.71
N PHE A 161 8.64 18.36 9.42
CA PHE A 161 9.28 19.66 9.24
C PHE A 161 9.12 20.19 7.81
N VAL A 162 8.79 21.46 7.66
CA VAL A 162 8.49 22.15 6.39
C VAL A 162 9.63 23.08 6.01
N ILE A 163 10.11 23.00 4.76
CA ILE A 163 11.13 23.93 4.23
C ILE A 163 10.60 25.37 4.31
N GLY A 164 11.45 26.30 4.74
CA GLY A 164 11.10 27.70 4.97
C GLY A 164 10.64 27.95 6.41
N LYS A 165 9.62 27.21 6.90
CA LYS A 165 9.13 27.36 8.28
C LYS A 165 10.12 26.78 9.30
N ASP A 166 10.61 25.58 9.04
CA ASP A 166 11.44 24.82 9.97
C ASP A 166 12.93 24.83 9.58
N GLY A 167 13.32 25.71 8.66
CA GLY A 167 14.69 25.85 8.16
C GLY A 167 14.82 25.53 6.67
N ASP A 168 16.05 25.51 6.19
CA ASP A 168 16.33 25.13 4.80
C ASP A 168 16.17 23.62 4.56
N ARG A 169 16.43 23.16 3.33
CA ARG A 169 16.33 21.73 2.96
C ARG A 169 17.19 20.84 3.86
N SER A 170 18.42 21.27 4.14
CA SER A 170 19.37 20.50 4.96
C SER A 170 18.91 20.44 6.41
N ASP A 171 18.41 21.56 6.94
CA ASP A 171 17.85 21.65 8.29
C ASP A 171 16.66 20.71 8.48
N VAL A 172 15.70 20.70 7.56
CA VAL A 172 14.51 19.84 7.70
C VAL A 172 14.83 18.36 7.55
N ILE A 173 15.84 18.00 6.75
CA ILE A 173 16.33 16.61 6.62
C ILE A 173 17.04 16.19 7.92
N ARG A 174 17.90 17.06 8.46
CA ARG A 174 18.58 16.82 9.74
C ARG A 174 17.60 16.69 10.90
N LYS A 175 16.61 17.58 10.97
CA LYS A 175 15.53 17.50 11.96
C LYS A 175 14.73 16.21 11.81
N TYR A 176 14.42 15.80 10.59
CA TYR A 176 13.75 14.53 10.32
C TYR A 176 14.54 13.33 10.83
N ARG A 177 15.85 13.28 10.54
CA ARG A 177 16.75 12.22 11.04
C ARG A 177 16.71 12.12 12.56
N ASN A 178 16.81 13.25 13.26
CA ASN A 178 16.76 13.26 14.71
C ASN A 178 15.39 12.85 15.27
N TRP A 179 14.32 13.22 14.58
CA TRP A 179 12.95 12.88 14.98
C TRP A 179 12.66 11.39 14.81
N ILE A 180 12.97 10.80 13.65
CA ILE A 180 12.70 9.38 13.39
C ILE A 180 13.54 8.46 14.28
N MET A 181 14.78 8.85 14.60
CA MET A 181 15.65 8.08 15.50
C MET A 181 15.11 7.97 16.93
N ARG A 182 14.18 8.84 17.33
CA ARG A 182 13.52 8.82 18.65
C ARG A 182 12.22 8.00 18.64
N GLN A 183 11.89 7.35 17.52
CA GLN A 183 10.66 6.59 17.35
C GLN A 183 10.98 5.11 17.08
N PRO A 184 11.11 4.28 18.13
CA PRO A 184 11.56 2.88 17.97
C PRO A 184 10.62 2.05 17.10
N ASP A 185 9.30 2.27 17.22
CA ASP A 185 8.32 1.58 16.39
C ASP A 185 8.45 1.95 14.91
N LEU A 186 8.62 3.25 14.61
CA LEU A 186 8.75 3.74 13.25
C LEU A 186 10.08 3.29 12.61
N LEU A 187 11.17 3.23 13.37
CA LEU A 187 12.44 2.67 12.93
C LEU A 187 12.32 1.18 12.58
N SER A 188 11.67 0.41 13.46
CA SER A 188 11.47 -1.03 13.26
C SER A 188 10.64 -1.30 12.02
N ARG A 189 9.56 -0.53 11.85
CA ARG A 189 8.75 -0.57 10.63
C ARG A 189 9.55 -0.15 9.40
N ALA A 190 10.42 0.86 9.47
CA ALA A 190 11.23 1.27 8.32
C ALA A 190 12.15 0.14 7.83
N LYS A 191 12.79 -0.58 8.75
CA LYS A 191 13.66 -1.74 8.46
C LYS A 191 12.93 -2.92 7.83
N ILE A 192 11.64 -3.09 8.12
CA ILE A 192 10.84 -4.22 7.62
C ILE A 192 10.06 -3.84 6.36
N GLU A 193 9.37 -2.69 6.40
CA GLU A 193 8.41 -2.28 5.37
C GLU A 193 9.06 -1.59 4.18
N LEU A 194 10.22 -0.95 4.35
CA LEU A 194 10.85 -0.15 3.28
C LEU A 194 12.07 -0.83 2.65
N ARG A 195 12.67 -1.81 3.32
CA ARG A 195 13.92 -2.44 2.87
C ARG A 195 13.78 -3.07 1.49
N GLY A 196 14.66 -2.67 0.58
CA GLY A 196 14.71 -3.12 -0.80
C GLY A 196 13.54 -2.67 -1.68
N ARG A 197 12.74 -1.70 -1.21
CA ARG A 197 11.64 -1.11 -1.98
C ARG A 197 12.07 0.16 -2.68
N ARG A 198 11.31 0.53 -3.72
CA ARG A 198 11.32 1.86 -4.29
C ARG A 198 10.35 2.74 -3.53
N ILE A 199 10.88 3.72 -2.81
CA ILE A 199 10.12 4.66 -2.01
C ILE A 199 10.02 6.01 -2.73
N ALA A 200 8.83 6.60 -2.79
CA ALA A 200 8.55 7.78 -3.59
C ALA A 200 8.41 9.06 -2.75
N CYS A 201 9.19 10.07 -3.13
CA CYS A 201 9.14 11.41 -2.57
C CYS A 201 9.09 12.46 -3.69
N TRP A 202 8.36 13.56 -3.46
CA TRP A 202 8.29 14.69 -4.39
C TRP A 202 9.60 15.47 -4.52
N CYS A 203 10.50 15.37 -3.54
CA CYS A 203 11.74 16.15 -3.53
C CYS A 203 12.82 15.63 -4.49
N LYS A 204 12.76 14.35 -4.91
CA LYS A 204 13.77 13.80 -5.81
C LYS A 204 13.77 14.55 -7.16
N PRO A 205 14.95 14.81 -7.76
CA PRO A 205 16.26 14.20 -7.47
C PRO A 205 17.04 14.81 -6.30
N GLU A 206 16.60 15.95 -5.76
CA GLU A 206 17.28 16.63 -4.65
C GLU A 206 17.31 15.76 -3.38
N ALA A 207 18.26 16.07 -2.48
CA ALA A 207 18.32 15.47 -1.16
C ALA A 207 16.97 15.61 -0.44
N CYS A 208 16.52 14.52 0.20
CA CYS A 208 15.21 14.47 0.82
C CYS A 208 15.18 13.58 2.07
N HIS A 209 14.07 13.62 2.80
CA HIS A 209 13.87 12.76 3.97
C HIS A 209 13.84 11.27 3.61
N GLY A 210 13.50 10.94 2.35
CA GLY A 210 13.55 9.58 1.84
C GLY A 210 14.95 8.98 1.84
N ASP A 211 15.99 9.79 1.70
CA ASP A 211 17.37 9.30 1.76
C ASP A 211 17.71 8.77 3.17
N VAL A 212 17.18 9.43 4.21
CA VAL A 212 17.30 8.98 5.61
C VAL A 212 16.54 7.66 5.82
N LEU A 213 15.34 7.53 5.26
CA LEU A 213 14.56 6.29 5.35
C LEU A 213 15.24 5.12 4.64
N ALA A 214 15.82 5.35 3.46
CA ALA A 214 16.56 4.34 2.72
C ALA A 214 17.79 3.86 3.51
N GLU A 215 18.52 4.79 4.13
CA GLU A 215 19.65 4.45 5.01
C GLU A 215 19.22 3.61 6.21
N ILE A 216 18.13 4.00 6.90
CA ILE A 216 17.59 3.24 8.03
C ILE A 216 17.13 1.85 7.60
N ALA A 217 16.43 1.76 6.47
CA ALA A 217 15.88 0.52 5.96
C ALA A 217 16.97 -0.50 5.59
N ASP A 218 18.07 -0.01 5.03
CA ASP A 218 19.19 -0.83 4.58
C ASP A 218 20.24 -1.08 5.69
N ALA A 219 20.16 -0.38 6.83
CA ALA A 219 21.02 -0.62 7.99
C ALA A 219 20.82 -2.03 8.57
N ASP A 220 21.91 -2.69 8.95
CA ASP A 220 21.90 -4.03 9.52
C ASP A 220 21.42 -4.08 11.00
#